data_AF-A0A423I981-F1
#
_entry.id   AF-A0A423I981-F1
#
_cell.length_a   1.000
_cell.length_b   1.000
_cell.length_c   1.000
_cell.angle_alpha   90.00
_cell.angle_beta   90.00
_cell.angle_gamma   90.00
#
_symmetry.space_group_name_H-M   'P 1'
#
loop_
_entity.id
_entity.type
_entity.pdbx_description
1 polymer ?
#
loop_
_entity_poly.entity_id
_entity_poly.type
_entity_poly.pdbx_seq_one_letter_code
_entity_poly.pdbx_strand_id
1 'polypeptide(L)'
;MDYLKQPLSDNSSEATIFNPFWNDTSIKTYLFDACSVLLPAGEQFVISVVESSALRLQQTSALAEHSRNFVAEERAHQRAHRRYNQQLENQGFEVKKFEHMIEKDLEALQSKLSLNAQLALAAAFEYVTAVMSAAALRKNGLLSVKESPQTRLWRWHCAEEVAHQHVTTDLVRSLGIPYWQRIFYFLAASGLMAFDVIRHMHSFSRLDIARGRVSSKEVRRAAGGLLLRDGANLALMAIRWAAYFLPLKKS
;
A
#
# COMPACT_ATOMS: atom_id res chain seq x y z
N MET A 1 -9.57 -0.01 23.94
CA MET A 1 -8.90 -0.21 22.65
C MET A 1 -9.97 -0.33 21.57
N ASP A 2 -10.62 0.78 21.20
CA ASP A 2 -11.73 0.75 20.20
C ASP A 2 -11.80 2.03 19.33
N TYR A 3 -10.72 2.84 19.31
CA TYR A 3 -10.68 4.08 18.53
C TYR A 3 -10.26 3.89 17.07
N LEU A 4 -9.95 2.65 16.63
CA LEU A 4 -9.44 2.35 15.29
C LEU A 4 -10.49 1.80 14.31
N LYS A 5 -11.74 1.61 14.74
CA LYS A 5 -12.80 0.97 13.94
C LYS A 5 -13.93 1.91 13.47
N GLN A 6 -13.77 3.22 13.60
CA GLN A 6 -14.77 4.13 13.05
C GLN A 6 -14.44 4.45 11.58
N PRO A 7 -15.17 3.89 10.60
CA PRO A 7 -15.17 4.48 9.26
C PRO A 7 -15.60 5.94 9.39
N LEU A 8 -15.07 6.80 8.51
CA LEU A 8 -15.50 8.18 8.39
C LEU A 8 -17.03 8.23 8.39
N SER A 9 -17.62 8.71 9.49
CA SER A 9 -19.07 8.88 9.60
C SER A 9 -19.51 9.84 8.50
N ASP A 10 -20.56 9.46 7.77
CA ASP A 10 -21.15 10.16 6.63
C ASP A 10 -21.91 11.44 7.06
N ASN A 11 -21.28 12.26 7.90
CA ASN A 11 -21.89 13.47 8.42
C ASN A 11 -20.95 14.66 8.24
N SER A 12 -21.52 15.72 7.67
CA SER A 12 -21.00 17.07 7.42
C SER A 12 -20.35 17.36 6.05
N SER A 13 -21.11 18.16 5.32
CA SER A 13 -20.84 19.05 4.19
C SER A 13 -19.63 19.99 4.29
N GLU A 14 -18.58 19.65 5.04
CA GLU A 14 -17.29 20.33 4.89
C GLU A 14 -16.43 19.52 3.93
N ALA A 15 -16.29 20.03 2.70
CA ALA A 15 -15.26 19.54 1.79
C ALA A 15 -13.93 19.54 2.55
N THR A 16 -13.48 18.35 2.97
CA THR A 16 -12.27 18.22 3.77
C THR A 16 -11.10 18.50 2.85
N ILE A 17 -10.73 19.77 2.73
CA ILE A 17 -9.61 20.19 1.89
C ILE A 17 -8.35 19.58 2.49
N PHE A 18 -7.68 18.73 1.71
CA PHE A 18 -6.41 18.18 2.11
C PHE A 18 -5.37 19.30 2.19
N ASN A 19 -4.86 19.55 3.38
CA ASN A 19 -3.74 20.47 3.55
C ASN A 19 -2.52 19.94 2.80
N PRO A 20 -1.84 20.77 1.99
CA PRO A 20 -0.55 20.41 1.41
C PRO A 20 0.44 20.02 2.52
N PHE A 21 1.30 19.06 2.22
CA PHE A 21 2.41 18.66 3.11
C PHE A 21 1.96 18.21 4.51
N TRP A 22 0.80 17.55 4.59
CA TRP A 22 0.19 17.04 5.82
C TRP A 22 1.07 16.08 6.63
N ASN A 23 2.08 15.46 6.01
CA ASN A 23 2.93 14.43 6.61
C ASN A 23 4.33 14.99 7.00
N ASP A 24 4.34 16.16 7.65
CA ASP A 24 5.51 16.92 8.14
C ASP A 24 6.48 17.47 7.08
N THR A 25 6.68 16.76 5.95
CA THR A 25 7.55 17.20 4.85
C THR A 25 6.90 16.89 3.51
N SER A 26 7.27 17.64 2.48
CA SER A 26 6.78 17.40 1.13
C SER A 26 7.07 15.98 0.63
N ILE A 27 8.28 15.46 0.87
CA ILE A 27 8.66 14.11 0.42
C ILE A 27 7.85 13.01 1.11
N LYS A 28 7.58 13.15 2.42
CA LYS A 28 6.75 12.19 3.16
C LYS A 28 5.29 12.28 2.72
N THR A 29 4.78 13.47 2.42
CA THR A 29 3.43 13.60 1.84
C THR A 29 3.35 12.97 0.45
N TYR A 30 4.29 13.28 -0.44
CA TYR A 30 4.30 12.70 -1.79
C TYR A 30 4.43 11.17 -1.77
N LEU A 31 5.20 10.60 -0.84
CA LEU A 31 5.32 9.15 -0.70
C LEU A 31 3.95 8.51 -0.42
N PHE A 32 3.23 9.00 0.58
CA PHE A 32 1.93 8.44 0.96
C PHE A 32 0.86 8.76 -0.09
N ASP A 33 0.82 9.98 -0.63
CA ASP A 33 -0.08 10.31 -1.73
C ASP A 33 0.15 9.40 -2.94
N ALA A 34 1.42 9.14 -3.30
CA ALA A 34 1.78 8.24 -4.38
C ALA A 34 1.34 6.80 -4.10
N CYS A 35 1.57 6.29 -2.88
CA CYS A 35 1.09 4.96 -2.48
C CYS A 35 -0.43 4.85 -2.58
N SER A 36 -1.18 5.86 -2.16
CA SER A 36 -2.65 5.86 -2.26
C SER A 36 -3.14 5.62 -3.69
N VAL A 37 -2.43 6.11 -4.70
CA VAL A 37 -2.79 5.89 -6.12
C VAL A 37 -2.70 4.41 -6.53
N LEU A 38 -1.77 3.65 -5.94
CA LEU A 38 -1.57 2.23 -6.27
C LEU A 38 -2.63 1.33 -5.60
N LEU A 39 -3.06 1.71 -4.39
CA LEU A 39 -3.82 0.83 -3.51
C LEU A 39 -5.16 0.35 -4.09
N PRO A 40 -6.04 1.19 -4.67
CA PRO A 40 -7.35 0.70 -5.11
C PRO A 40 -7.30 -0.43 -6.16
N ALA A 41 -6.39 -0.32 -7.12
CA ALA A 41 -6.19 -1.33 -8.16
C ALA A 41 -5.44 -2.55 -7.62
N GLY A 42 -4.42 -2.34 -6.79
CA GLY A 42 -3.70 -3.41 -6.09
C GLY A 42 -4.62 -4.26 -5.21
N GLU A 43 -5.41 -3.61 -4.36
CA GLU A 43 -6.39 -4.25 -3.48
C GLU A 43 -7.46 -4.99 -4.29
N GLN A 44 -7.93 -4.44 -5.42
CA GLN A 44 -8.85 -5.16 -6.32
C GLN A 44 -8.24 -6.48 -6.82
N PHE A 45 -6.98 -6.42 -7.24
CA PHE A 45 -6.24 -7.59 -7.70
C PHE A 45 -6.08 -8.61 -6.56
N VAL A 46 -5.63 -8.17 -5.38
CA VAL A 46 -5.44 -9.06 -4.23
C VAL A 46 -6.75 -9.70 -3.78
N ILE A 47 -7.83 -8.93 -3.66
CA ILE A 47 -9.19 -9.44 -3.34
C ILE A 47 -9.56 -10.56 -4.31
N SER A 48 -9.48 -10.31 -5.62
CA SER A 48 -9.88 -11.27 -6.65
C SER A 48 -9.07 -12.57 -6.58
N VAL A 49 -7.76 -12.44 -6.32
CA VAL A 49 -6.84 -13.57 -6.21
C VAL A 49 -7.07 -14.37 -4.93
N VAL A 50 -7.30 -13.71 -3.80
CA VAL A 50 -7.59 -14.36 -2.52
C VAL A 50 -8.93 -15.08 -2.57
N GLU A 51 -9.98 -14.47 -3.13
CA GLU A 51 -11.27 -15.12 -3.34
C GLU A 51 -11.12 -16.39 -4.18
N SER A 52 -10.45 -16.28 -5.33
CA SER A 52 -10.23 -17.41 -6.24
C SER A 52 -9.37 -18.52 -5.62
N SER A 53 -8.38 -18.16 -4.79
CA SER A 53 -7.51 -19.11 -4.11
C SER A 53 -8.23 -19.82 -2.96
N ALA A 54 -9.07 -19.10 -2.21
CA ALA A 54 -9.84 -19.64 -1.10
C ALA A 54 -10.87 -20.69 -1.53
N LEU A 55 -11.35 -20.65 -2.79
CA LEU A 55 -12.21 -21.69 -3.36
C LEU A 55 -11.54 -23.07 -3.43
N ARG A 56 -10.19 -23.13 -3.43
CA ARG A 56 -9.43 -24.38 -3.43
C ARG A 56 -9.23 -24.97 -2.03
N LEU A 57 -9.65 -24.27 -0.99
CA LEU A 57 -9.56 -24.73 0.40
C LEU A 57 -10.81 -25.51 0.80
N GLN A 58 -10.69 -26.28 1.89
CA GLN A 58 -11.85 -26.76 2.62
C GLN A 58 -12.58 -25.56 3.22
N GLN A 59 -13.86 -25.37 2.88
CA GLN A 59 -14.60 -24.14 3.22
C GLN A 59 -14.87 -23.97 4.72
N THR A 60 -14.78 -25.06 5.49
CA THR A 60 -14.85 -25.08 6.96
C THR A 60 -13.49 -24.86 7.64
N SER A 61 -12.42 -24.64 6.88
CA SER A 61 -11.09 -24.37 7.46
C SER A 61 -10.98 -22.93 7.94
N ALA A 62 -10.16 -22.70 8.98
CA ALA A 62 -9.87 -21.37 9.49
C ALA A 62 -9.26 -20.44 8.42
N LEU A 63 -8.43 -20.97 7.51
CA LEU A 63 -7.83 -20.17 6.43
C LEU A 63 -8.88 -19.66 5.43
N ALA A 64 -9.92 -20.45 5.13
CA ALA A 64 -11.02 -20.00 4.30
C ALA A 64 -11.84 -18.88 4.99
N GLU A 65 -12.01 -18.96 6.31
CA GLU A 65 -12.63 -17.89 7.10
C GLU A 65 -11.79 -16.61 7.13
N HIS A 66 -10.50 -16.72 7.45
CA HIS A 66 -9.58 -15.58 7.43
C HIS A 66 -9.53 -14.91 6.06
N SER A 67 -9.58 -15.69 4.96
CA SER A 67 -9.63 -15.15 3.59
C SER A 67 -10.90 -14.32 3.34
N ARG A 68 -12.05 -14.71 3.90
CA ARG A 68 -13.29 -13.93 3.78
C ARG A 68 -13.22 -12.62 4.57
N ASN A 69 -12.65 -12.65 5.78
CA ASN A 69 -12.47 -11.46 6.60
C ASN A 69 -11.52 -10.46 5.92
N PHE A 70 -10.36 -10.96 5.46
CA PHE A 70 -9.40 -10.20 4.66
C PHE A 70 -10.07 -9.49 3.48
N VAL A 71 -10.89 -10.19 2.70
CA VAL A 71 -11.60 -9.61 1.55
C VAL A 71 -12.57 -8.48 1.97
N ALA A 72 -13.20 -8.59 3.14
CA ALA A 72 -14.10 -7.55 3.65
C ALA A 72 -13.32 -6.29 4.09
N GLU A 73 -12.20 -6.49 4.76
CA GLU A 73 -11.26 -5.44 5.21
C GLU A 73 -10.67 -4.70 4.00
N GLU A 74 -10.16 -5.42 3.01
CA GLU A 74 -9.59 -4.80 1.80
C GLU A 74 -10.62 -4.01 0.98
N ARG A 75 -11.86 -4.49 0.91
CA ARG A 75 -12.93 -3.71 0.27
C ARG A 75 -13.17 -2.40 0.99
N ALA A 76 -12.97 -2.34 2.32
CA ALA A 76 -13.07 -1.11 3.07
C ALA A 76 -11.90 -0.17 2.75
N HIS A 77 -10.66 -0.69 2.73
CA HIS A 77 -9.48 0.08 2.33
C HIS A 77 -9.64 0.70 0.95
N GLN A 78 -10.09 -0.09 -0.03
CA GLN A 78 -10.28 0.34 -1.41
C GLN A 78 -11.24 1.52 -1.52
N ARG A 79 -12.36 1.45 -0.80
CA ARG A 79 -13.33 2.54 -0.77
C ARG A 79 -12.76 3.79 -0.10
N ALA A 80 -11.90 3.65 0.89
CA ALA A 80 -11.26 4.78 1.56
C ALA A 80 -10.21 5.44 0.66
N HIS A 81 -9.33 4.65 0.03
CA HIS A 81 -8.30 5.16 -0.86
C HIS A 81 -8.87 5.74 -2.15
N ARG A 82 -9.96 5.22 -2.71
CA ARG A 82 -10.68 5.89 -3.83
C ARG A 82 -11.15 7.30 -3.45
N ARG A 83 -11.68 7.48 -2.23
CA ARG A 83 -12.07 8.83 -1.74
C ARG A 83 -10.86 9.72 -1.53
N TYR A 84 -9.77 9.19 -0.99
CA TYR A 84 -8.49 9.90 -0.84
C TYR A 84 -7.98 10.39 -2.20
N ASN A 85 -7.96 9.50 -3.19
CA ASN A 85 -7.49 9.76 -4.54
C ASN A 85 -8.36 10.79 -5.27
N GLN A 86 -9.68 10.77 -5.04
CA GLN A 86 -10.56 11.82 -5.54
C GLN A 86 -10.22 13.21 -4.97
N GLN A 87 -9.77 13.30 -3.70
CA GLN A 87 -9.31 14.58 -3.14
C GLN A 87 -7.98 15.05 -3.74
N LEU A 88 -7.08 14.14 -4.08
CA LEU A 88 -5.85 14.47 -4.82
C LEU A 88 -6.18 14.94 -6.26
N GLU A 89 -7.09 14.25 -6.94
CA GLU A 89 -7.56 14.64 -8.27
C GLU A 89 -8.19 16.05 -8.25
N ASN A 90 -9.00 16.36 -7.23
CA ASN A 90 -9.60 17.70 -7.05
C ASN A 90 -8.55 18.79 -6.83
N GLN A 91 -7.35 18.45 -6.34
CA GLN A 91 -6.22 19.37 -6.25
C GLN A 91 -5.45 19.51 -7.58
N GLY A 92 -5.88 18.81 -8.63
CA GLY A 92 -5.31 18.84 -9.98
C GLY A 92 -4.08 17.95 -10.18
N PHE A 93 -3.84 16.99 -9.30
CA PHE A 93 -2.90 15.90 -9.59
C PHE A 93 -3.52 14.94 -10.62
N GLU A 94 -2.71 14.35 -11.51
CA GLU A 94 -3.19 13.42 -12.57
C GLU A 94 -3.51 12.01 -12.03
N VAL A 95 -4.28 11.90 -10.94
CA VAL A 95 -4.48 10.63 -10.23
C VAL A 95 -5.28 9.64 -11.06
N LYS A 96 -6.40 10.05 -11.68
CA LYS A 96 -7.23 9.16 -12.51
C LYS A 96 -6.46 8.52 -13.67
N LYS A 97 -5.56 9.28 -14.28
CA LYS A 97 -4.68 8.79 -15.35
C LYS A 97 -3.77 7.68 -14.84
N PHE A 98 -3.19 7.87 -13.66
CA PHE A 98 -2.32 6.87 -13.05
C PHE A 98 -3.08 5.64 -12.58
N GLU A 99 -4.24 5.80 -11.93
CA GLU A 99 -5.11 4.68 -11.55
C GLU A 99 -5.47 3.84 -12.79
N HIS A 100 -5.91 4.46 -13.87
CA HIS A 100 -6.26 3.76 -15.10
C HIS A 100 -5.09 2.95 -15.71
N MET A 101 -3.87 3.49 -15.66
CA MET A 101 -2.69 2.78 -16.14
C MET A 101 -2.41 1.53 -15.29
N ILE A 102 -2.47 1.67 -13.96
CA ILE A 102 -2.20 0.58 -13.02
C ILE A 102 -3.28 -0.51 -13.13
N GLU A 103 -4.56 -0.11 -13.22
CA GLU A 103 -5.68 -1.04 -13.43
C GLU A 103 -5.46 -1.89 -14.69
N LYS A 104 -5.13 -1.24 -15.81
CA LYS A 104 -4.84 -1.93 -17.08
C LYS A 104 -3.66 -2.90 -16.97
N ASP A 105 -2.57 -2.49 -16.31
CA ASP A 105 -1.39 -3.33 -16.15
C ASP A 105 -1.69 -4.55 -15.27
N LEU A 106 -2.45 -4.38 -14.19
CA LEU A 106 -2.88 -5.48 -13.31
C LEU A 106 -3.89 -6.41 -13.99
N GLU A 107 -4.84 -5.90 -14.77
CA GLU A 107 -5.75 -6.71 -15.59
C GLU A 107 -4.98 -7.54 -16.64
N ALA A 108 -3.97 -6.94 -17.27
CA ALA A 108 -3.10 -7.63 -18.22
C ALA A 108 -2.27 -8.72 -17.54
N LEU A 109 -1.80 -8.51 -16.31
CA LEU A 109 -1.13 -9.54 -15.51
C LEU A 109 -2.12 -10.64 -15.12
N GLN A 110 -3.30 -10.28 -14.62
CA GLN A 110 -4.31 -11.23 -14.16
C GLN A 110 -4.80 -12.15 -15.29
N SER A 111 -4.97 -11.63 -16.50
CA SER A 111 -5.38 -12.42 -17.67
C SER A 111 -4.30 -13.37 -18.20
N LYS A 112 -3.01 -13.12 -17.92
CA LYS A 112 -1.89 -13.91 -18.44
C LYS A 112 -1.30 -14.88 -17.43
N LEU A 113 -1.36 -14.55 -16.15
CA LEU A 113 -0.74 -15.33 -15.09
C LEU A 113 -1.67 -16.46 -14.64
N SER A 114 -1.09 -17.62 -14.32
CA SER A 114 -1.82 -18.67 -13.60
C SER A 114 -2.24 -18.19 -12.20
N LEU A 115 -3.29 -18.77 -11.61
CA LEU A 115 -3.71 -18.38 -10.24
C LEU A 115 -2.59 -18.52 -9.20
N ASN A 116 -1.69 -19.50 -9.36
CA ASN A 116 -0.54 -19.69 -8.47
C ASN A 116 0.45 -18.52 -8.58
N ALA A 117 0.72 -18.05 -9.82
CA ALA A 117 1.55 -16.88 -10.07
C ALA A 117 0.87 -15.59 -9.58
N GLN A 118 -0.44 -15.45 -9.78
CA GLN A 118 -1.20 -14.34 -9.25
C GLN A 118 -1.16 -14.30 -7.71
N LEU A 119 -1.29 -15.45 -7.05
CA LEU A 119 -1.20 -15.55 -5.58
C LEU A 119 0.19 -15.22 -5.06
N ALA A 120 1.25 -15.65 -5.76
CA ALA A 120 2.61 -15.25 -5.42
C ALA A 120 2.81 -13.72 -5.53
N LEU A 121 2.24 -13.11 -6.56
CA LEU A 121 2.27 -11.66 -6.76
C LEU A 121 1.44 -10.91 -5.71
N ALA A 122 0.24 -11.39 -5.40
CA ALA A 122 -0.62 -10.83 -4.37
C ALA A 122 0.06 -10.87 -2.99
N ALA A 123 0.60 -12.04 -2.60
CA ALA A 123 1.35 -12.18 -1.36
C ALA A 123 2.61 -11.30 -1.31
N ALA A 124 3.20 -10.97 -2.46
CA ALA A 124 4.30 -10.03 -2.54
C ALA A 124 3.86 -8.58 -2.32
N PHE A 125 2.73 -8.15 -2.92
CA PHE A 125 2.16 -6.82 -2.67
C PHE A 125 1.85 -6.62 -1.19
N GLU A 126 1.09 -7.54 -0.59
CA GLU A 126 0.75 -7.55 0.84
C GLU A 126 1.98 -7.49 1.76
N TYR A 127 3.07 -8.16 1.36
CA TYR A 127 4.28 -8.12 2.14
C TYR A 127 4.99 -6.77 2.04
N VAL A 128 5.09 -6.19 0.85
CA VAL A 128 5.72 -4.88 0.64
C VAL A 128 4.93 -3.80 1.39
N THR A 129 3.61 -3.80 1.30
CA THR A 129 2.73 -2.91 2.04
C THR A 129 2.85 -3.12 3.54
N ALA A 130 2.91 -4.36 4.05
CA ALA A 130 3.17 -4.63 5.47
C ALA A 130 4.57 -4.15 5.95
N VAL A 131 5.58 -4.21 5.08
CA VAL A 131 6.92 -3.65 5.35
C VAL A 131 6.83 -2.13 5.53
N MET A 132 6.16 -1.45 4.60
CA MET A 132 5.94 0.00 4.64
C MET A 132 5.10 0.42 5.83
N SER A 133 4.01 -0.31 6.11
CA SER A 133 3.07 -0.04 7.18
C SER A 133 3.71 -0.09 8.56
N ALA A 134 4.57 -1.08 8.85
CA ALA A 134 5.26 -1.04 10.14
C ALA A 134 6.32 0.06 10.21
N ALA A 135 6.92 0.49 9.10
CA ALA A 135 7.82 1.65 9.11
C ALA A 135 7.05 2.97 9.32
N ALA A 136 5.83 3.06 8.81
CA ALA A 136 4.92 4.17 9.04
C ALA A 136 4.52 4.28 10.52
N LEU A 137 4.14 3.17 11.16
CA LEU A 137 3.59 3.13 12.52
C LEU A 137 4.62 3.17 13.66
N ARG A 138 5.92 3.15 13.36
CA ARG A 138 6.97 3.20 14.39
C ARG A 138 6.98 4.53 15.15
N LYS A 139 7.51 4.50 16.38
CA LYS A 139 7.89 5.72 17.10
C LYS A 139 8.95 6.46 16.28
N ASN A 140 8.63 7.69 15.87
CA ASN A 140 9.39 8.48 14.88
C ASN A 140 9.45 7.80 13.49
N GLY A 141 8.35 7.17 13.08
CA GLY A 141 8.20 6.52 11.78
C GLY A 141 7.98 7.48 10.61
N LEU A 142 7.56 6.91 9.48
CA LEU A 142 7.29 7.68 8.26
C LEU A 142 5.98 8.45 8.29
N LEU A 143 5.05 8.09 9.19
CA LEU A 143 3.77 8.77 9.35
C LEU A 143 3.83 9.78 10.49
N SER A 144 3.30 10.98 10.26
CA SER A 144 3.25 12.04 11.25
C SER A 144 2.45 11.62 12.48
N VAL A 145 2.83 12.15 13.64
CA VAL A 145 2.07 12.02 14.90
C VAL A 145 0.92 13.03 14.98
N LYS A 146 0.93 14.08 14.14
CA LYS A 146 -0.16 15.06 14.11
C LYS A 146 -1.43 14.39 13.61
N GLU A 147 -2.57 14.77 14.17
CA GLU A 147 -3.85 14.23 13.75
C GLU A 147 -4.40 15.00 12.55
N SER A 148 -4.67 14.29 11.45
CA SER A 148 -5.38 14.79 10.29
C SER A 148 -6.28 13.67 9.72
N PRO A 149 -7.25 14.01 8.85
CA PRO A 149 -8.02 12.99 8.12
C PRO A 149 -7.13 11.96 7.41
N GLN A 150 -6.03 12.42 6.80
CA GLN A 150 -5.05 11.57 6.12
C GLN A 150 -4.30 10.66 7.09
N THR A 151 -3.77 11.19 8.20
CA THR A 151 -3.02 10.35 9.15
C THR A 151 -3.93 9.33 9.83
N ARG A 152 -5.20 9.65 10.07
CA ARG A 152 -6.18 8.68 10.60
C ARG A 152 -6.41 7.52 9.63
N LEU A 153 -6.69 7.82 8.37
CA LEU A 153 -6.88 6.79 7.32
C LEU A 153 -5.63 5.92 7.20
N TRP A 154 -4.45 6.53 7.08
CA TRP A 154 -3.20 5.80 6.96
C TRP A 154 -2.86 4.97 8.21
N ARG A 155 -3.15 5.46 9.42
CA ARG A 155 -2.95 4.66 10.64
C ARG A 155 -3.86 3.43 10.68
N TRP A 156 -5.12 3.59 10.28
CA TRP A 156 -6.07 2.48 10.19
C TRP A 156 -5.60 1.44 9.17
N HIS A 157 -5.38 1.85 7.92
CA HIS A 157 -4.90 0.97 6.85
C HIS A 157 -3.60 0.26 7.23
N CYS A 158 -2.57 1.01 7.67
CA CYS A 158 -1.29 0.40 8.05
C CYS A 158 -1.39 -0.57 9.23
N ALA A 159 -2.36 -0.42 10.12
CA ALA A 159 -2.51 -1.33 11.26
C ALA A 159 -3.06 -2.69 10.81
N GLU A 160 -4.00 -2.70 9.87
CA GLU A 160 -4.62 -3.93 9.32
C GLU A 160 -3.66 -4.65 8.37
N GLU A 161 -2.90 -3.90 7.56
CA GLU A 161 -1.96 -4.46 6.58
C GLU A 161 -0.88 -5.37 7.19
N VAL A 162 -0.49 -5.13 8.45
CA VAL A 162 0.48 -5.98 9.15
C VAL A 162 -0.06 -7.39 9.40
N ALA A 163 -1.39 -7.53 9.56
CA ALA A 163 -2.06 -8.81 9.72
C ALA A 163 -2.35 -9.48 8.37
N HIS A 164 -2.72 -8.70 7.37
CA HIS A 164 -3.09 -9.14 6.03
C HIS A 164 -2.02 -10.01 5.33
N GLN A 165 -0.73 -9.64 5.43
CA GLN A 165 0.37 -10.44 4.88
C GLN A 165 0.38 -11.91 5.35
N HIS A 166 -0.17 -12.21 6.53
CA HIS A 166 -0.21 -13.57 7.07
C HIS A 166 -1.23 -14.42 6.32
N VAL A 167 -2.37 -13.85 5.93
CA VAL A 167 -3.43 -14.56 5.18
C VAL A 167 -2.89 -15.00 3.81
N THR A 168 -2.27 -14.10 3.07
CA THR A 168 -1.71 -14.43 1.75
C THR A 168 -0.49 -15.35 1.85
N THR A 169 0.34 -15.20 2.89
CA THR A 169 1.45 -16.13 3.16
C THR A 169 0.96 -17.55 3.47
N ASP A 170 -0.12 -17.68 4.24
CA ASP A 170 -0.69 -18.99 4.58
C ASP A 170 -1.40 -19.62 3.37
N LEU A 171 -2.02 -18.84 2.49
CA LEU A 171 -2.52 -19.31 1.19
C LEU A 171 -1.38 -19.82 0.30
N VAL A 172 -0.28 -19.06 0.19
CA VAL A 172 0.93 -19.46 -0.55
C VAL A 172 1.49 -20.78 -0.01
N ARG A 173 1.52 -20.96 1.31
CA ARG A 173 1.94 -22.21 1.94
C ARG A 173 0.97 -23.36 1.65
N SER A 174 -0.31 -23.14 1.89
CA SER A 174 -1.37 -24.15 1.77
C SER A 174 -1.50 -24.69 0.34
N LEU A 175 -1.39 -23.81 -0.66
CA LEU A 175 -1.49 -24.18 -2.07
C LEU A 175 -0.14 -24.59 -2.69
N GLY A 176 0.91 -24.72 -1.89
CA GLY A 176 2.19 -25.28 -2.31
C GLY A 176 2.93 -24.43 -3.35
N ILE A 177 2.84 -23.10 -3.25
CA ILE A 177 3.52 -22.21 -4.20
C ILE A 177 5.05 -22.35 -4.04
N PRO A 178 5.80 -22.66 -5.11
CA PRO A 178 7.22 -22.95 -5.01
C PRO A 178 8.03 -21.71 -4.66
N TYR A 179 9.15 -21.93 -3.96
CA TYR A 179 10.04 -20.85 -3.48
C TYR A 179 10.46 -19.89 -4.59
N TRP A 180 10.85 -20.41 -5.76
CA TRP A 180 11.31 -19.57 -6.87
C TRP A 180 10.21 -18.62 -7.38
N GLN A 181 8.94 -19.06 -7.41
CA GLN A 181 7.81 -18.19 -7.80
C GLN A 181 7.63 -17.07 -6.79
N ARG A 182 7.67 -17.39 -5.49
CA ARG A 182 7.59 -16.38 -4.42
C ARG A 182 8.65 -15.31 -4.61
N ILE A 183 9.91 -15.69 -4.79
CA ILE A 183 11.03 -14.73 -4.90
C ILE A 183 10.94 -13.93 -6.20
N PHE A 184 10.63 -14.57 -7.33
CA PHE A 184 10.48 -13.88 -8.60
C PHE A 184 9.40 -12.79 -8.54
N TYR A 185 8.20 -13.15 -8.06
CA TYR A 185 7.11 -12.19 -7.98
C TYR A 185 7.30 -11.15 -6.87
N PHE A 186 8.05 -11.46 -5.82
CA PHE A 186 8.44 -10.47 -4.82
C PHE A 186 9.36 -9.39 -5.38
N LEU A 187 10.37 -9.77 -6.15
CA LEU A 187 11.25 -8.83 -6.83
C LEU A 187 10.48 -8.00 -7.87
N ALA A 188 9.60 -8.65 -8.65
CA ALA A 188 8.76 -7.97 -9.63
C ALA A 188 7.81 -6.95 -8.96
N ALA A 189 7.07 -7.35 -7.92
CA ALA A 189 6.20 -6.47 -7.15
C ALA A 189 6.95 -5.28 -6.57
N SER A 190 8.09 -5.54 -5.92
CA SER A 190 8.93 -4.49 -5.34
C SER A 190 9.41 -3.48 -6.39
N GLY A 191 9.84 -3.98 -7.56
CA GLY A 191 10.28 -3.12 -8.67
C GLY A 191 9.15 -2.28 -9.26
N LEU A 192 8.00 -2.90 -9.52
CA LEU A 192 6.81 -2.23 -10.05
C LEU A 192 6.31 -1.13 -9.10
N MET A 193 6.09 -1.47 -7.83
CA MET A 193 5.64 -0.51 -6.83
C MET A 193 6.64 0.64 -6.65
N ALA A 194 7.95 0.35 -6.59
CA ALA A 194 8.97 1.39 -6.46
C ALA A 194 8.98 2.31 -7.69
N PHE A 195 8.88 1.76 -8.90
CA PHE A 195 8.82 2.52 -10.14
C PHE A 195 7.62 3.48 -10.15
N ASP A 196 6.42 2.98 -9.85
CA ASP A 196 5.20 3.81 -9.85
C ASP A 196 5.22 4.86 -8.76
N VAL A 197 5.63 4.51 -7.53
CA VAL A 197 5.75 5.47 -6.43
C VAL A 197 6.72 6.59 -6.79
N ILE A 198 7.91 6.28 -7.30
CA ILE A 198 8.90 7.29 -7.71
C ILE A 198 8.34 8.18 -8.82
N ARG A 199 7.70 7.59 -9.83
CA ARG A 199 7.11 8.32 -10.95
C ARG A 199 5.99 9.27 -10.49
N HIS A 200 5.11 8.83 -9.59
CA HIS A 200 4.04 9.65 -9.02
C HIS A 200 4.59 10.77 -8.14
N MET A 201 5.52 10.46 -7.23
CA MET A 201 6.19 11.47 -6.39
C MET A 201 6.85 12.55 -7.24
N HIS A 202 7.53 12.15 -8.32
CA HIS A 202 8.12 13.09 -9.27
C HIS A 202 7.05 13.96 -9.95
N SER A 203 5.95 13.38 -10.42
CA SER A 203 4.83 14.13 -11.01
C SER A 203 4.24 15.15 -10.03
N PHE A 204 3.92 14.72 -8.81
CA PHE A 204 3.33 15.57 -7.78
C PHE A 204 4.26 16.71 -7.38
N SER A 205 5.55 16.41 -7.17
CA SER A 205 6.54 17.44 -6.85
C SER A 205 6.70 18.47 -7.97
N ARG A 206 6.69 18.04 -9.24
CA ARG A 206 6.77 18.95 -10.39
C ARG A 206 5.58 19.90 -10.45
N LEU A 207 4.37 19.39 -10.20
CA LEU A 207 3.17 20.21 -10.21
C LEU A 207 3.19 21.25 -9.10
N ASP A 208 3.54 20.86 -7.87
CA ASP A 208 3.60 21.79 -6.74
C ASP A 208 4.74 22.81 -6.88
N ILE A 209 5.87 22.44 -7.49
CA ILE A 209 6.94 23.37 -7.85
C ILE A 209 6.44 24.40 -8.87
N ALA A 210 5.76 23.94 -9.93
CA ALA A 210 5.21 24.83 -10.95
C ALA A 210 4.17 25.81 -10.38
N ARG A 211 3.45 25.41 -9.33
CA ARG A 211 2.48 26.24 -8.61
C ARG A 211 3.09 27.12 -7.52
N GLY A 212 4.40 27.02 -7.28
CA GLY A 212 5.08 27.75 -6.21
C GLY A 212 4.71 27.32 -4.79
N ARG A 213 4.08 26.14 -4.61
CA ARG A 213 3.76 25.60 -3.28
C ARG A 213 5.00 25.11 -2.53
N VAL A 214 6.04 24.70 -3.26
CA VAL A 214 7.33 24.28 -2.72
C VAL A 214 8.44 24.54 -3.74
N SER A 215 9.64 24.87 -3.30
CA SER A 215 10.80 24.99 -4.21
C SER A 215 11.51 23.64 -4.43
N SER A 216 12.19 23.51 -5.56
CA SER A 216 13.03 22.33 -5.85
C SER A 216 14.17 22.15 -4.84
N LYS A 217 14.62 23.23 -4.19
CA LYS A 217 15.64 23.18 -3.13
C LYS A 217 15.05 22.57 -1.85
N GLU A 218 13.81 22.91 -1.50
CA GLU A 218 13.12 22.35 -0.34
C GLU A 218 12.81 20.87 -0.53
N VAL A 219 12.35 20.45 -1.71
CA VAL A 219 12.12 19.02 -2.00
C VAL A 219 13.43 18.22 -1.88
N ARG A 220 14.53 18.71 -2.48
CA ARG A 220 15.85 18.04 -2.35
C ARG A 220 16.35 17.98 -0.91
N ARG A 221 16.16 19.07 -0.14
CA ARG A 221 16.52 19.09 1.29
C ARG A 221 15.67 18.12 2.09
N ALA A 222 14.37 18.04 1.83
CA ALA A 222 13.47 17.09 2.49
C ALA A 222 13.85 15.64 2.16
N ALA A 223 14.17 15.34 0.91
CA ALA A 223 14.65 14.02 0.49
C ALA A 223 15.97 13.63 1.17
N GLY A 224 16.96 14.54 1.21
CA GLY A 224 18.21 14.32 1.95
C GLY A 224 17.97 14.16 3.46
N GLY A 225 17.02 14.93 4.01
CA GLY A 225 16.59 14.84 5.40
C GLY A 225 15.98 13.48 5.74
N LEU A 226 15.15 12.91 4.84
CA LEU A 226 14.58 11.57 4.99
C LEU A 226 15.69 10.51 5.06
N LEU A 227 16.65 10.55 4.15
CA LEU A 227 17.77 9.59 4.14
C LEU A 227 18.62 9.65 5.42
N LEU A 228 18.89 10.85 5.92
CA LEU A 228 19.73 11.06 7.10
C LEU A 228 18.99 10.78 8.41
N ARG A 229 17.76 11.29 8.58
CA ARG A 229 17.01 11.25 9.83
C ARG A 229 16.20 9.96 10.00
N ASP A 230 15.69 9.43 8.89
CA ASP A 230 14.92 8.18 8.88
C ASP A 230 15.80 6.96 8.51
N GLY A 231 17.14 7.11 8.47
CA GLY A 231 18.08 6.05 8.09
C GLY A 231 17.90 4.74 8.88
N ALA A 232 17.58 4.82 10.18
CA ALA A 232 17.24 3.65 10.97
C ALA A 232 15.94 2.96 10.52
N ASN A 233 14.92 3.74 10.16
CA ASN A 233 13.67 3.20 9.61
C ASN A 233 13.92 2.55 8.24
N LEU A 234 14.73 3.18 7.39
CA LEU A 234 15.12 2.64 6.08
C LEU A 234 15.92 1.34 6.21
N ALA A 235 16.87 1.27 7.14
CA ALA A 235 17.62 0.04 7.42
C ALA A 235 16.70 -1.09 7.91
N LEU A 236 15.75 -0.79 8.80
CA LEU A 236 14.78 -1.76 9.28
C LEU A 236 13.81 -2.20 8.18
N MET A 237 13.38 -1.29 7.31
CA MET A 237 12.61 -1.63 6.11
C MET A 237 13.41 -2.59 5.24
N ALA A 238 14.69 -2.31 4.98
CA ALA A 238 15.55 -3.19 4.18
C ALA A 238 15.71 -4.58 4.84
N ILE A 239 15.88 -4.64 6.16
CA ILE A 239 15.93 -5.92 6.90
C ILE A 239 14.63 -6.69 6.77
N ARG A 240 13.47 -6.05 6.96
CA ARG A 240 12.17 -6.72 6.83
C ARG A 240 11.89 -7.13 5.38
N TRP A 241 12.24 -6.29 4.42
CA TRP A 241 12.16 -6.62 3.00
C TRP A 241 13.01 -7.86 2.67
N ALA A 242 14.25 -7.91 3.16
CA ALA A 242 15.14 -9.06 2.99
C ALA A 242 14.64 -10.34 3.71
N ALA A 243 13.81 -10.20 4.75
CA ALA A 243 13.25 -11.34 5.44
C ALA A 243 12.27 -12.16 4.58
N TYR A 244 11.74 -11.60 3.47
CA TYR A 244 10.90 -12.36 2.53
C TYR A 244 11.63 -13.53 1.86
N PHE A 245 12.95 -13.42 1.69
CA PHE A 245 13.79 -14.45 1.09
C PHE A 245 13.93 -15.70 1.97
N LEU A 246 13.55 -15.62 3.24
CA LEU A 246 13.57 -16.78 4.11
C LEU A 246 12.54 -17.82 3.63
N PRO A 247 12.86 -19.12 3.75
CA PRO A 247 11.90 -20.17 3.48
C PRO A 247 10.73 -20.06 4.45
N LEU A 248 9.51 -20.35 3.96
CA LEU A 248 8.38 -20.49 4.86
C LEU A 248 8.64 -21.69 5.78
N LYS A 249 8.45 -21.51 7.09
CA LYS A 249 8.53 -22.62 8.05
C LYS A 249 7.52 -23.69 7.63
N LYS A 250 7.95 -24.96 7.67
CA LYS A 250 7.04 -26.11 7.53
C LYS A 250 6.13 -26.13 8.75
N SER A 251 4.83 -26.32 8.52
CA SER A 251 3.82 -26.55 9.56
C SER A 251 4.05 -27.89 10.26
#